data_AF-A0A9E4G2A7-F1
#
_entry.id   AF-A0A9E4G2A7-F1
#
_cell.length_a   1.000
_cell.length_b   1.000
_cell.length_c   1.000
_cell.angle_alpha   90.00
_cell.angle_beta   90.00
_cell.angle_gamma   90.00
#
_symmetry.space_group_name_H-M   'P 1'
#
loop_
_entity.id
_entity.type
_entity.pdbx_description
1 polymer ?
#
loop_
_entity_poly.entity_id
_entity_poly.type
_entity_poly.pdbx_seq_one_letter_code
_entity_poly.pdbx_strand_id
1 'polypeptide(L)'
;ALTGELFVLPLIRAWLGLAPSEPATIEAVSTRKIASPIGDDDYVRVALADIDGRIQATPLQRGAGVITSLVRADGLAHIPRFHEGVDRGGRLSVALYQPLSAIKRTLMVMGSHDPMLDLLATHLLLRSAPARIVSVNVGSIGGLVALRRGEAHVAGCHLFEPDSASYNIA
;
A
#
# COMPACT_ATOMS: atom_id res chain seq x y z
N ALA A 1 -4.73 -13.13 -11.83
CA ALA A 1 -3.52 -12.77 -11.08
C ALA A 1 -3.48 -13.45 -9.71
N LEU A 2 -4.38 -13.11 -8.77
CA LEU A 2 -4.41 -13.71 -7.42
C LEU A 2 -4.46 -15.24 -7.43
N THR A 3 -5.35 -15.85 -8.25
CA THR A 3 -5.39 -17.32 -8.44
C THR A 3 -4.05 -17.89 -8.91
N GLY A 4 -3.31 -17.14 -9.73
CA GLY A 4 -1.99 -17.52 -10.19
C GLY A 4 -0.97 -17.56 -9.04
N GLU A 5 -0.97 -16.55 -8.19
CA GLU A 5 -0.09 -16.47 -7.01
C GLU A 5 -0.42 -17.57 -5.98
N LEU A 6 -1.71 -17.80 -5.69
CA LEU A 6 -2.13 -18.72 -4.64
C LEU A 6 -2.07 -20.20 -5.05
N PHE A 7 -2.31 -20.53 -6.33
CA PHE A 7 -2.46 -21.92 -6.76
C PHE A 7 -1.48 -22.33 -7.86
N VAL A 8 -1.28 -21.48 -8.87
CA VAL A 8 -0.46 -21.84 -10.04
C VAL A 8 1.03 -21.79 -9.70
N LEU A 9 1.50 -20.77 -8.99
CA LEU A 9 2.91 -20.66 -8.60
C LEU A 9 3.38 -21.83 -7.72
N PRO A 10 2.66 -22.23 -6.64
CA PRO A 10 3.02 -23.41 -5.88
C PRO A 10 3.06 -24.69 -6.72
N LEU A 11 2.11 -24.86 -7.65
CA LEU A 11 2.05 -26.02 -8.53
C LEU A 11 3.27 -26.09 -9.46
N ILE A 12 3.63 -24.99 -10.11
CA ILE A 12 4.81 -24.91 -10.98
C ILE A 12 6.09 -25.22 -10.19
N ARG A 13 6.23 -24.65 -8.98
CA ARG A 13 7.40 -24.92 -8.12
C ARG A 13 7.52 -26.39 -7.76
N ALA A 14 6.39 -27.02 -7.39
CA ALA A 14 6.36 -28.45 -7.10
C ALA A 14 6.80 -29.29 -8.32
N TRP A 15 6.33 -28.95 -9.53
CA TRP A 15 6.76 -29.63 -10.76
C TRP A 15 8.24 -29.44 -11.09
N LEU A 16 8.82 -28.31 -10.70
CA LEU A 16 10.26 -28.04 -10.84
C LEU A 16 11.10 -28.64 -9.70
N GLY A 17 10.49 -29.35 -8.74
CA GLY A 17 11.19 -29.89 -7.56
C GLY A 17 11.72 -28.80 -6.62
N LEU A 18 11.19 -27.58 -6.71
CA LEU A 18 11.56 -26.46 -5.84
C LEU A 18 10.76 -26.52 -4.55
N ALA A 19 11.41 -26.16 -3.43
CA ALA A 19 10.74 -26.01 -2.15
C ALA A 19 9.57 -25.00 -2.25
N PRO A 20 8.52 -25.14 -1.41
CA PRO A 20 7.45 -24.16 -1.31
C PRO A 20 8.01 -22.75 -1.16
N SER A 21 7.44 -21.80 -1.90
CA SER A 21 7.78 -20.39 -1.71
C SER A 21 6.97 -19.88 -0.53
N GLU A 22 7.58 -19.76 0.64
CA GLU A 22 7.01 -19.00 1.75
C GLU A 22 7.48 -17.56 1.60
N PRO A 23 6.62 -16.64 1.12
CA PRO A 23 6.99 -15.23 1.05
C PRO A 23 7.30 -14.73 2.46
N ALA A 24 8.29 -13.85 2.58
CA ALA A 24 8.56 -13.19 3.85
C ALA A 24 7.29 -12.48 4.31
N THR A 25 6.86 -12.76 5.54
CA THR A 25 5.67 -12.13 6.14
C THR A 25 6.09 -11.05 7.12
N ILE A 26 5.27 -10.01 7.24
CA ILE A 26 5.46 -8.95 8.22
C ILE A 26 4.11 -8.53 8.81
N GLU A 27 4.13 -8.17 10.09
CA GLU A 27 3.03 -7.50 10.74
C GLU A 27 3.01 -6.02 10.36
N ALA A 28 1.86 -5.54 9.88
CA ALA A 28 1.67 -4.15 9.50
C ALA A 28 0.37 -3.58 10.09
N VAL A 29 0.30 -2.25 10.19
CA VAL A 29 -0.86 -1.53 10.74
C VAL A 29 -1.70 -0.96 9.60
N SER A 30 -2.99 -1.28 9.56
CA SER A 30 -3.87 -0.79 8.49
C SER A 30 -4.12 0.71 8.62
N THR A 31 -3.86 1.47 7.57
CA THR A 31 -4.19 2.92 7.54
C THR A 31 -5.67 3.17 7.23
N ARG A 32 -6.45 2.14 6.86
CA ARG A 32 -7.88 2.26 6.57
C ARG A 32 -8.66 1.06 7.10
N LYS A 33 -9.97 1.23 7.27
CA LYS A 33 -10.84 0.07 7.50
C LYS A 33 -10.85 -0.82 6.26
N ILE A 34 -10.67 -2.11 6.47
CA ILE A 34 -10.81 -3.15 5.48
C ILE A 34 -12.00 -4.00 5.92
N ALA A 35 -13.07 -4.00 5.13
CA ALA A 35 -14.18 -4.94 5.34
C ALA A 35 -13.90 -6.24 4.60
N SER A 36 -14.14 -7.37 5.26
CA SER A 36 -13.99 -8.71 4.69
C SER A 36 -15.32 -9.46 4.78
N PRO A 37 -15.75 -10.16 3.73
CA PRO A 37 -16.93 -11.01 3.79
C PRO A 37 -16.71 -12.18 4.77
N ILE A 38 -17.75 -12.52 5.54
CA ILE A 38 -17.71 -13.68 6.43
C ILE A 38 -17.79 -14.96 5.58
N GLY A 39 -16.90 -15.91 5.87
CA GLY A 39 -16.93 -17.28 5.31
C GLY A 39 -15.75 -17.62 4.41
N ASP A 40 -15.18 -16.62 3.74
CA ASP A 40 -14.05 -16.78 2.82
C ASP A 40 -12.78 -16.10 3.36
N ASP A 41 -11.62 -16.60 2.92
CA ASP A 41 -10.35 -15.91 3.10
C ASP A 41 -10.27 -14.72 2.13
N ASP A 42 -10.01 -13.52 2.65
CA ASP A 42 -9.88 -12.30 1.85
C ASP A 42 -8.40 -11.89 1.71
N TYR A 43 -8.00 -11.60 0.48
CA TYR A 43 -6.63 -11.26 0.12
C TYR A 43 -6.58 -9.85 -0.45
N VAL A 44 -5.83 -8.97 0.20
CA VAL A 44 -5.88 -7.53 -0.02
C VAL A 44 -4.51 -7.03 -0.40
N ARG A 45 -4.38 -6.47 -1.60
CA ARG A 45 -3.14 -5.80 -1.99
C ARG A 45 -2.96 -4.53 -1.17
N VAL A 46 -1.78 -4.37 -0.60
CA VAL A 46 -1.42 -3.21 0.22
C VAL A 46 -0.14 -2.58 -0.31
N ALA A 47 -0.05 -1.27 -0.16
CA ALA A 47 1.22 -0.56 -0.23
C ALA A 47 1.77 -0.37 1.18
N LEU A 48 3.08 -0.52 1.33
CA LEU A 48 3.76 -0.56 2.62
C LEU A 48 4.81 0.56 2.71
N ALA A 49 4.89 1.19 3.87
CA ALA A 49 6.00 2.07 4.20
C ALA A 49 6.30 2.00 5.70
N ASP A 50 7.57 2.17 6.05
CA ASP A 50 7.99 2.37 7.44
C ASP A 50 7.84 3.86 7.78
N ILE A 51 6.96 4.18 8.73
CA ILE A 51 6.71 5.55 9.21
C ILE A 51 6.91 5.56 10.72
N ASP A 52 7.91 6.32 11.17
CA ASP A 52 8.30 6.40 12.59
C ASP A 52 8.53 5.03 13.26
N GLY A 53 9.12 4.08 12.52
CA GLY A 53 9.42 2.73 13.00
C GLY A 53 8.22 1.77 12.98
N ARG A 54 7.10 2.17 12.39
CA ARG A 54 5.90 1.35 12.23
C ARG A 54 5.62 1.09 10.76
N ILE A 55 5.44 -0.18 10.41
CA ILE A 55 5.05 -0.57 9.05
C ILE A 55 3.56 -0.27 8.86
N GLN A 56 3.27 0.78 8.09
CA GLN A 56 1.93 1.16 7.71
C GLN A 56 1.52 0.41 6.45
N ALA A 57 0.33 -0.19 6.47
CA ALA A 57 -0.29 -0.89 5.35
C ALA A 57 -1.48 -0.10 4.83
N THR A 58 -1.37 0.41 3.62
CA THR A 58 -2.47 1.13 2.96
C THR A 58 -3.13 0.22 1.95
N PRO A 59 -4.40 -0.19 2.15
CA PRO A 59 -5.10 -1.03 1.19
C PRO A 59 -5.29 -0.28 -0.13
N LEU A 60 -4.95 -0.95 -1.21
CA LEU A 60 -5.13 -0.44 -2.56
C LEU A 60 -6.57 -0.64 -3.04
N GLN A 61 -6.97 0.09 -4.07
CA GLN A 61 -8.28 -0.08 -4.69
C GLN A 61 -8.50 -1.52 -5.16
N ARG A 62 -9.71 -2.03 -4.91
CA ARG A 62 -10.14 -3.39 -5.23
C ARG A 62 -11.04 -3.41 -6.47
N GLY A 63 -11.17 -4.58 -7.07
CA GLY A 63 -12.05 -4.84 -8.22
C GLY A 63 -11.29 -5.57 -9.33
N ALA A 64 -11.98 -6.47 -10.03
CA ALA A 64 -11.36 -7.31 -11.07
C ALA A 64 -10.72 -6.49 -12.21
N GLY A 65 -11.20 -5.27 -12.46
CA GLY A 65 -10.64 -4.35 -13.46
C GLY A 65 -9.48 -3.46 -12.98
N VAL A 66 -9.14 -3.46 -11.69
CA VAL A 66 -8.12 -2.57 -11.13
C VAL A 66 -6.72 -3.19 -11.23
N ILE A 67 -6.19 -3.22 -12.45
CA ILE A 67 -4.88 -3.80 -12.76
C ILE A 67 -3.73 -3.02 -12.13
N THR A 68 -3.87 -1.70 -11.95
CA THR A 68 -2.85 -0.83 -11.33
C THR A 68 -2.46 -1.29 -9.92
N SER A 69 -3.37 -1.97 -9.20
CA SER A 69 -3.08 -2.56 -7.90
C SER A 69 -1.98 -3.62 -7.91
N LEU A 70 -1.80 -4.34 -9.03
CA LEU A 70 -0.76 -5.36 -9.16
C LEU A 70 0.64 -4.76 -9.17
N VAL A 71 0.81 -3.65 -9.88
CA VAL A 71 2.10 -2.99 -10.04
C VAL A 71 2.47 -2.17 -8.79
N ARG A 72 1.44 -1.62 -8.12
CA ARG A 72 1.63 -0.76 -6.95
C ARG A 72 1.73 -1.52 -5.62
N ALA A 73 1.38 -2.80 -5.57
CA ALA A 73 1.39 -3.55 -4.33
C ALA A 73 2.82 -3.84 -3.85
N ASP A 74 3.05 -3.64 -2.55
CA ASP A 74 4.26 -4.07 -1.86
C ASP A 74 4.07 -5.42 -1.17
N GLY A 75 2.81 -5.84 -0.99
CA GLY A 75 2.46 -7.14 -0.46
C GLY A 75 0.97 -7.46 -0.53
N LEU A 76 0.67 -8.67 -0.08
CA LEU A 76 -0.67 -9.24 -0.01
C LEU A 76 -1.02 -9.51 1.46
N ALA A 77 -1.97 -8.73 1.98
CA ALA A 77 -2.55 -8.97 3.29
C ALA A 77 -3.52 -10.15 3.22
N HIS A 78 -3.47 -11.02 4.22
CA HIS A 78 -4.41 -12.13 4.37
C HIS A 78 -5.32 -11.87 5.58
N ILE A 79 -6.62 -11.87 5.33
CA ILE A 79 -7.65 -11.82 6.37
C ILE A 79 -8.30 -13.20 6.41
N PRO A 80 -8.14 -13.96 7.50
CA PRO A 80 -8.68 -15.30 7.57
C PRO A 80 -10.19 -15.32 7.48
N ARG A 81 -10.73 -16.42 6.94
CA ARG A 81 -12.15 -16.70 7.04
C ARG A 81 -12.67 -16.53 8.48
N PHE A 82 -13.92 -16.10 8.59
CA PHE A 82 -14.60 -15.76 9.84
C PHE A 82 -14.09 -14.50 10.56
N HIS A 83 -13.29 -13.67 9.88
CA HIS A 83 -13.03 -12.30 10.31
C HIS A 83 -13.82 -11.31 9.46
N GLU A 84 -14.43 -10.30 10.08
CA GLU A 84 -15.17 -9.24 9.39
C GLU A 84 -14.25 -8.18 8.75
N GLY A 85 -12.94 -8.38 8.87
CA GLY A 85 -11.90 -7.50 8.37
C GLY A 85 -11.08 -6.88 9.49
N VAL A 86 -10.52 -5.71 9.21
CA VAL A 86 -9.58 -5.01 10.09
C VAL A 86 -9.97 -3.54 10.12
N ASP A 87 -10.20 -2.99 11.31
CA ASP A 87 -10.41 -1.55 11.47
C ASP A 87 -9.10 -0.77 11.26
N ARG A 88 -9.22 0.54 11.02
CA ARG A 88 -8.05 1.42 10.96
C ARG A 88 -7.23 1.30 12.26
N GLY A 89 -5.92 1.20 12.12
CA GLY A 89 -4.99 0.97 13.24
C GLY A 89 -4.90 -0.49 13.69
N GLY A 90 -5.75 -1.37 13.15
CA GLY A 90 -5.67 -2.80 13.37
C GLY A 90 -4.44 -3.41 12.69
N ARG A 91 -3.97 -4.53 13.24
CA ARG A 91 -2.83 -5.28 12.70
C ARG A 91 -3.27 -6.30 11.67
N LEU A 92 -2.43 -6.52 10.67
CA LEU A 92 -2.61 -7.56 9.66
C LEU A 92 -1.26 -8.14 9.25
N SER A 93 -1.28 -9.44 8.93
CA SER A 93 -0.13 -10.13 8.36
C SER A 93 -0.08 -9.91 6.85
N VAL A 94 1.09 -9.50 6.35
CA VAL A 94 1.30 -9.18 4.94
C VAL A 94 2.43 -10.04 4.38
N ALA A 95 2.12 -10.83 3.35
CA ALA A 95 3.11 -11.50 2.53
C ALA A 95 3.77 -10.49 1.58
N LEU A 96 5.08 -10.33 1.66
CA LEU A 96 5.81 -9.30 0.94
C LEU A 96 6.10 -9.68 -0.52
N TYR A 97 5.92 -8.73 -1.43
CA TYR A 97 6.38 -8.79 -2.83
C TYR A 97 7.75 -8.14 -3.02
N GLN A 98 8.19 -7.34 -2.05
CA GLN A 98 9.42 -6.57 -2.08
C GLN A 98 10.23 -6.85 -0.80
N PRO A 99 11.57 -6.79 -0.83
CA PRO A 99 12.36 -6.96 0.37
C PRO A 99 12.05 -5.84 1.38
N LEU A 100 12.12 -6.16 2.68
CA LEU A 100 11.84 -5.20 3.75
C LEU A 100 12.71 -3.93 3.67
N SER A 101 13.95 -4.07 3.17
CA SER A 101 14.85 -2.93 2.94
C SER A 101 14.31 -1.92 1.93
N ALA A 102 13.55 -2.37 0.92
CA ALA A 102 12.89 -1.48 -0.03
C ALA A 102 11.71 -0.75 0.62
N ILE A 103 10.91 -1.46 1.43
CA ILE A 103 9.77 -0.89 2.18
C ILE A 103 10.23 0.21 3.15
N LYS A 104 11.35 -0.02 3.84
CA LYS A 104 11.99 0.97 4.72
C LYS A 104 12.51 2.22 4.01
N ARG A 105 12.64 2.16 2.68
CA ARG A 105 13.07 3.27 1.82
C ARG A 105 11.91 3.82 0.97
N THR A 106 10.67 3.55 1.39
CA THR A 106 9.46 4.04 0.74
C THR A 106 8.99 5.33 1.40
N LEU A 107 8.95 6.40 0.61
CA LEU A 107 8.25 7.64 0.94
C LEU A 107 6.76 7.49 0.58
N MET A 108 5.94 7.23 1.60
CA MET A 108 4.48 7.28 1.50
C MET A 108 3.96 8.72 1.37
N VAL A 109 3.35 9.03 0.23
CA VAL A 109 2.65 10.30 -0.04
C VAL A 109 1.15 10.02 -0.10
N MET A 110 0.37 10.74 0.70
CA MET A 110 -1.08 10.61 0.71
C MET A 110 -1.75 11.95 0.46
N GLY A 111 -2.69 12.04 -0.49
CA GLY A 111 -3.37 13.31 -0.72
C GLY A 111 -4.05 13.41 -2.07
N SER A 112 -4.11 14.63 -2.59
CA SER A 112 -4.32 14.87 -4.01
C SER A 112 -3.19 14.24 -4.81
N HIS A 113 -3.55 13.56 -5.89
CA HIS A 113 -2.56 12.95 -6.79
C HIS A 113 -1.90 14.03 -7.65
N ASP A 114 -0.57 14.08 -7.64
CA ASP A 114 0.24 14.92 -8.53
C ASP A 114 1.05 14.00 -9.49
N PRO A 115 0.81 14.06 -10.81
CA PRO A 115 1.57 13.28 -11.79
C PRO A 115 3.09 13.51 -11.76
N MET A 116 3.55 14.67 -11.29
CA MET A 116 4.99 14.95 -11.16
C MET A 116 5.66 14.02 -10.14
N LEU A 117 4.92 13.52 -9.14
CA LEU A 117 5.43 12.55 -8.19
C LEU A 117 5.72 11.20 -8.84
N ASP A 118 4.96 10.79 -9.87
CA ASP A 118 5.22 9.55 -10.59
C ASP A 118 6.49 9.66 -11.46
N LEU A 119 6.71 10.83 -12.09
CA LEU A 119 7.95 11.12 -12.81
C LEU A 119 9.15 11.17 -11.86
N LEU A 120 9.00 11.82 -10.71
CA LEU A 120 10.02 11.86 -9.68
C LEU A 120 10.32 10.45 -9.15
N ALA A 121 9.29 9.63 -8.88
CA ALA A 121 9.45 8.24 -8.45
C ALA A 121 10.31 7.47 -9.45
N THR A 122 10.01 7.59 -10.74
CA THR A 122 10.78 6.96 -11.82
C THR A 122 12.24 7.40 -11.82
N HIS A 123 12.49 8.71 -11.66
CA HIS A 123 13.85 9.24 -11.61
C HIS A 123 14.64 8.77 -10.38
N LEU A 124 13.99 8.69 -9.21
CA LEU A 124 14.63 8.24 -7.96
C LEU A 124 15.03 6.76 -8.01
N LEU A 125 14.31 5.93 -8.76
CA LEU A 125 14.64 4.52 -8.97
C LEU A 125 15.96 4.33 -9.74
N LEU A 126 16.39 5.32 -10.54
CA LEU A 126 17.62 5.25 -11.34
C LEU A 126 18.89 5.63 -10.55
N ARG A 127 18.77 6.03 -9.28
CA ARG A 127 19.91 6.45 -8.46
C ARG A 127 20.62 5.25 -7.82
N SER A 128 21.88 5.44 -7.44
CA SER A 128 22.72 4.40 -6.82
C SER A 128 22.15 3.85 -5.50
N ALA A 129 21.35 4.64 -4.80
CA ALA A 129 20.61 4.24 -3.61
C ALA A 129 19.12 4.57 -3.83
N PRO A 130 18.37 3.70 -4.51
CA PRO A 130 17.02 4.02 -4.95
C PRO A 130 16.10 4.26 -3.74
N ALA A 131 15.30 5.31 -3.83
CA ALA A 131 14.20 5.58 -2.92
C ALA A 131 12.89 5.36 -3.69
N ARG A 132 11.89 4.79 -3.03
CA ARG A 132 10.58 4.55 -3.63
C ARG A 132 9.64 5.67 -3.20
N ILE A 133 8.84 6.18 -4.13
CA ILE A 133 7.69 7.02 -3.78
C ILE A 133 6.44 6.20 -4.06
N VAL A 134 5.57 6.12 -3.05
CA VAL A 134 4.24 5.53 -3.20
C VAL A 134 3.24 6.64 -2.98
N SER A 135 2.46 6.96 -4.02
CA SER A 135 1.39 7.95 -3.96
C SER A 135 0.03 7.25 -3.85
N VAL A 136 -0.73 7.59 -2.80
CA VAL A 136 -2.09 7.09 -2.59
C VAL A 136 -3.07 8.26 -2.57
N ASN A 137 -4.09 8.19 -3.43
CA ASN A 137 -5.13 9.21 -3.47
C ASN A 137 -6.13 9.01 -2.31
N VAL A 138 -6.21 10.04 -1.46
CA VAL A 138 -7.19 10.19 -0.35
C VAL A 138 -7.90 11.56 -0.41
N GLY A 139 -7.61 12.39 -1.41
CA GLY A 139 -7.99 13.81 -1.45
C GLY A 139 -7.17 14.69 -0.50
N SER A 140 -7.24 16.02 -0.69
CA SER A 140 -6.43 17.01 0.04
C SER A 140 -6.59 16.92 1.56
N ILE A 141 -7.83 16.96 2.05
CA ILE A 141 -8.12 16.86 3.49
C ILE A 141 -7.73 15.49 4.03
N GLY A 142 -8.02 14.41 3.29
CA GLY A 142 -7.63 13.06 3.66
C GLY A 142 -6.11 12.90 3.82
N GLY A 143 -5.33 13.57 2.98
CA GLY A 143 -3.87 13.61 3.08
C GLY A 143 -3.39 14.24 4.38
N LEU A 144 -3.94 15.41 4.73
CA LEU A 144 -3.60 16.09 6.00
C LEU A 144 -4.00 15.26 7.23
N VAL A 145 -5.17 14.61 7.18
CA VAL A 145 -5.62 13.71 8.26
C VAL A 145 -4.70 12.50 8.39
N ALA A 146 -4.26 11.90 7.28
CA ALA A 146 -3.31 10.79 7.27
C ALA A 146 -1.95 11.21 7.84
N LEU A 147 -1.45 12.38 7.45
CA LEU A 147 -0.21 12.95 7.98
C LEU A 147 -0.28 13.16 9.50
N ARG A 148 -1.37 13.77 10.00
CA ARG A 148 -1.61 13.95 11.44
C ARG A 148 -1.63 12.62 12.21
N ARG A 149 -2.04 11.52 11.56
CA ARG A 149 -2.13 10.19 12.17
C ARG A 149 -0.84 9.36 12.08
N GLY A 150 0.22 9.88 11.43
CA GLY A 150 1.44 9.11 11.17
C GLY A 150 1.25 7.98 10.15
N GLU A 151 0.30 8.16 9.22
CA GLU A 151 0.00 7.20 8.15
C GLU A 151 0.68 7.58 6.82
N ALA A 152 1.26 8.78 6.73
CA ALA A 152 1.97 9.30 5.57
C ALA A 152 3.19 10.11 6.00
N HIS A 153 4.21 10.20 5.13
CA HIS A 153 5.35 11.11 5.33
C HIS A 153 5.06 12.49 4.76
N VAL A 154 4.30 12.54 3.67
CA VAL A 154 3.99 13.76 2.92
C VAL A 154 2.51 13.77 2.59
N ALA A 155 1.89 14.94 2.73
CA ALA A 155 0.52 15.16 2.29
C ALA A 155 0.47 16.04 1.05
N GLY A 156 -0.17 15.55 -0.02
CA GLY A 156 -0.55 16.39 -1.16
C GLY A 156 -1.85 17.11 -0.86
N CYS A 157 -1.87 18.44 -0.87
CA CYS A 157 -3.10 19.20 -0.65
C CYS A 157 -3.24 20.39 -1.60
N HIS A 158 -4.46 20.53 -2.13
CA HIS A 158 -4.97 21.73 -2.77
C HIS A 158 -6.27 22.09 -2.05
N LEU A 159 -6.22 22.98 -1.06
CA LEU A 159 -7.40 23.46 -0.34
C LEU A 159 -7.74 24.85 -0.84
N PHE A 160 -8.98 25.00 -1.31
CA PHE A 160 -9.51 26.27 -1.79
C PHE A 160 -9.94 27.14 -0.60
N GLU A 161 -9.53 28.40 -0.60
CA GLU A 161 -10.02 29.42 0.33
C GLU A 161 -11.04 30.29 -0.41
N PRO A 162 -12.34 30.23 -0.04
CA PRO A 162 -13.39 30.97 -0.75
C PRO A 162 -13.22 32.49 -0.68
N ASP A 163 -12.76 33.00 0.46
CA ASP A 163 -12.71 34.44 0.73
C ASP A 163 -11.59 35.14 -0.06
N SER A 164 -10.47 34.46 -0.27
CA SER A 164 -9.33 34.95 -1.06
C SER A 164 -9.36 34.45 -2.51
N ALA A 165 -10.29 33.55 -2.86
CA ALA A 165 -10.34 32.81 -4.11
C ALA A 165 -8.99 32.16 -4.50
N SER A 166 -8.20 31.77 -3.50
CA SER A 166 -6.85 31.22 -3.67
C SER A 166 -6.74 29.78 -3.16
N TYR A 167 -5.56 29.17 -3.32
CA TYR A 167 -5.28 27.81 -2.89
C TYR A 167 -4.00 27.74 -2.07
N ASN A 168 -4.11 27.43 -0.77
CA ASN A 168 -2.98 27.23 0.15
C ASN A 168 -1.87 28.32 0.11
N ILE A 169 -2.19 29.55 -0.31
CA ILE A 169 -1.23 30.66 -0.26
C ILE A 169 -1.46 31.37 1.08
N ALA A 170 -0.42 31.40 1.91
CA ALA A 170 -0.37 32.22 3.12
C ALA A 170 0.16 33.62 2.78
#